data_AF-L5KIC0-F1
#
_entry.id   AF-L5KIC0-F1
#
_cell.length_a   1.000
_cell.length_b   1.000
_cell.length_c   1.000
_cell.angle_alpha   90.00
_cell.angle_beta   90.00
_cell.angle_gamma   90.00
#
_symmetry.space_group_name_H-M   'P 1'
#
loop_
_entity.id
_entity.type
_entity.pdbx_description
1 polymer ?
#
loop_
_entity_poly.entity_id
_entity_poly.type
_entity_poly.pdbx_seq_one_letter_code
_entity_poly.pdbx_strand_id
1 'polypeptide(L)'
;MQLQNDDACDVNVPHCSAGDSSAVSLVIVQASQKDQGLYHCCIKNSYGKATAELNLTTEGCEEIEFSQLIFKEDFLHDSYFGAHLRGQIATEELHFGEGVHRKAFRSKVMQGLMPVFQPGHACVLKVHNAVAYGTRNNDELIQRNYKLAAQECYVQNTARCYAKIYAAEAQPLEGFGEVPE
;
A
#
# COMPACT_ATOMS: atom_id res chain seq x y z
N MET A 1 -8.96 -15.77 -33.00
CA MET A 1 -7.99 -15.48 -31.93
C MET A 1 -7.65 -16.80 -31.27
N GLN A 2 -6.37 -17.13 -31.06
CA GLN A 2 -5.95 -18.29 -30.28
C GLN A 2 -5.20 -17.74 -29.07
N LEU A 3 -5.79 -17.90 -27.88
CA LEU A 3 -5.14 -17.70 -26.60
C LEU A 3 -5.26 -19.03 -25.89
N GLN A 4 -4.13 -19.62 -25.55
CA GLN A 4 -4.06 -20.95 -24.97
C GLN A 4 -3.42 -20.80 -23.59
N ASN A 5 -4.27 -20.84 -22.57
CA ASN A 5 -3.97 -21.25 -21.21
C ASN A 5 -5.30 -21.67 -20.58
N ASP A 6 -5.36 -22.94 -20.20
CA ASP A 6 -6.53 -23.60 -19.64
C ASP A 6 -6.72 -23.16 -18.18
N ASP A 7 -7.37 -22.00 -17.96
CA ASP A 7 -8.28 -21.75 -16.83
C ASP A 7 -8.94 -20.36 -16.95
N ALA A 8 -10.28 -20.33 -16.83
CA ALA A 8 -11.19 -19.18 -16.62
C ALA A 8 -10.84 -17.81 -17.25
N CYS A 9 -10.51 -17.75 -18.54
CA CYS A 9 -10.40 -16.49 -19.29
C CYS A 9 -11.70 -16.17 -20.02
N ASP A 10 -12.32 -15.02 -19.74
CA ASP A 10 -13.42 -14.49 -20.55
C ASP A 10 -12.87 -13.51 -21.60
N VAL A 11 -13.20 -13.76 -22.87
CA VAL A 11 -12.70 -12.99 -24.01
C VAL A 11 -13.89 -12.40 -24.76
N ASN A 12 -14.09 -11.10 -24.62
CA ASN A 12 -15.14 -10.40 -25.38
C ASN A 12 -14.58 -9.90 -26.71
N VAL A 13 -15.03 -10.50 -27.82
CA VAL A 13 -14.60 -10.14 -29.17
C VAL A 13 -15.77 -9.47 -29.92
N PRO A 14 -15.85 -8.13 -29.96
CA PRO A 14 -16.80 -7.44 -30.83
C PRO A 14 -16.47 -7.65 -32.31
N HIS A 15 -17.49 -7.58 -33.17
CA HIS A 15 -17.32 -7.54 -34.62
C HIS A 15 -16.71 -6.19 -35.00
N CYS A 16 -15.52 -6.18 -35.60
CA CYS A 16 -14.78 -4.94 -35.91
C CYS A 16 -14.71 -4.70 -37.42
N SER A 17 -15.05 -3.48 -37.85
CA SER A 17 -14.93 -2.99 -39.24
C SER A 17 -13.72 -2.06 -39.39
N ALA A 18 -13.27 -1.81 -40.62
CA ALA A 18 -12.17 -0.86 -40.85
C ALA A 18 -12.59 0.56 -40.42
N GLY A 19 -11.88 1.12 -39.43
CA GLY A 19 -12.15 2.46 -38.87
C GLY A 19 -12.87 2.48 -37.53
N ASP A 20 -13.29 1.33 -37.00
CA ASP A 20 -13.94 1.25 -35.68
C ASP A 20 -12.93 1.37 -34.54
N SER A 21 -13.25 2.19 -33.54
CA SER A 21 -12.46 2.34 -32.29
C SER A 21 -12.85 1.31 -31.22
N SER A 22 -13.25 0.10 -31.63
CA SER A 22 -13.72 -0.95 -30.71
C SER A 22 -12.56 -1.56 -29.93
N ALA A 23 -12.73 -1.67 -28.61
CA ALA A 23 -11.75 -2.31 -27.73
C ALA A 23 -12.08 -3.81 -27.55
N VAL A 24 -11.04 -4.64 -27.51
CA VAL A 24 -11.11 -6.04 -27.10
C VAL A 24 -10.47 -6.14 -25.71
N SER A 25 -11.15 -6.78 -24.76
CA SER A 25 -10.68 -6.95 -23.38
C SER A 25 -10.55 -8.42 -23.01
N LEU A 26 -9.45 -8.76 -22.35
CA LEU A 26 -9.24 -10.03 -21.65
C LEU A 26 -9.37 -9.77 -20.15
N VAL A 27 -10.20 -10.56 -19.47
CA VAL A 27 -10.33 -10.50 -18.00
C VAL A 27 -9.95 -11.84 -17.41
N ILE A 28 -8.95 -11.83 -16.51
CA ILE A 28 -8.56 -12.99 -15.71
C ILE A 28 -9.25 -12.83 -14.35
N VAL A 29 -10.27 -13.64 -14.10
CA VAL A 29 -11.04 -13.58 -12.86
C VAL A 29 -10.28 -14.32 -11.77
N GLN A 30 -10.07 -13.69 -10.61
CA GLN A 30 -9.30 -14.26 -9.49
C GLN A 30 -7.85 -14.62 -9.85
N ALA A 31 -7.15 -13.72 -10.55
CA ALA A 31 -5.74 -13.90 -10.91
C ALA A 31 -4.88 -14.25 -9.68
N SER A 32 -4.02 -15.24 -9.87
CA SER A 32 -3.15 -15.84 -8.86
C SER A 32 -1.70 -15.83 -9.33
N GLN A 33 -0.78 -16.22 -8.46
CA GLN A 33 0.63 -16.31 -8.83
C GLN A 33 0.90 -17.30 -9.98
N LYS A 34 -0.02 -18.24 -10.24
CA LYS A 34 0.07 -19.17 -11.39
C LYS A 34 -0.17 -18.48 -12.73
N ASP A 35 -0.87 -17.35 -12.72
CA ASP A 35 -1.21 -16.57 -13.91
C ASP A 35 -0.10 -15.58 -14.25
N GLN A 36 0.98 -15.50 -13.45
CA GLN A 36 2.11 -14.64 -13.79
C GLN A 36 2.78 -15.09 -15.09
N GLY A 37 3.17 -14.12 -15.92
CA GLY A 37 3.95 -14.40 -17.12
C GLY A 37 3.78 -13.36 -18.22
N LEU A 38 4.44 -13.64 -19.34
CA LEU A 38 4.36 -12.82 -20.54
C LEU A 38 3.13 -13.21 -21.37
N TYR A 39 2.17 -12.30 -21.46
CA TYR A 39 0.98 -12.41 -22.30
C TYR A 39 1.23 -11.76 -23.66
N HIS A 40 0.84 -12.47 -24.71
CA HIS A 40 0.93 -11.99 -26.09
C HIS A 40 -0.47 -11.73 -26.61
N CYS A 41 -0.80 -10.47 -26.87
CA CYS A 41 -2.00 -10.10 -27.61
C CYS A 41 -1.67 -10.07 -29.10
N CYS A 42 -2.34 -10.89 -29.90
CA CYS A 42 -2.12 -11.00 -31.34
C CYS A 42 -3.43 -10.71 -32.09
N ILE A 43 -3.41 -9.66 -32.91
CA ILE A 43 -4.51 -9.33 -33.82
C ILE A 43 -4.05 -9.67 -35.25
N LYS A 44 -4.85 -10.45 -35.98
CA LYS A 44 -4.55 -10.85 -37.36
C LYS A 44 -5.76 -10.65 -38.25
N ASN A 45 -5.54 -10.08 -39.44
CA ASN A 45 -6.52 -10.02 -40.51
C ASN A 45 -5.90 -10.55 -41.82
N SER A 46 -6.60 -10.42 -42.94
CA SER A 46 -6.10 -10.82 -44.27
C SER A 46 -4.92 -9.99 -44.77
N TYR A 47 -4.67 -8.82 -44.18
CA TYR A 47 -3.65 -7.86 -44.60
C TYR A 47 -2.39 -7.89 -43.73
N GLY A 48 -2.43 -8.52 -42.55
CA GLY A 48 -1.28 -8.59 -41.67
C GLY A 48 -1.60 -9.05 -40.25
N LYS A 49 -0.59 -8.96 -39.40
CA LYS A 49 -0.63 -9.28 -37.97
C LYS A 49 0.03 -8.15 -37.18
N ALA A 50 -0.60 -7.75 -36.08
CA ALA A 50 -0.03 -6.88 -35.06
C ALA A 50 0.04 -7.65 -33.73
N THR A 51 1.08 -7.39 -32.94
CA THR A 51 1.31 -8.06 -31.66
C THR A 51 1.67 -7.03 -30.59
N ALA A 52 1.15 -7.24 -29.39
CA ALA A 52 1.51 -6.49 -28.19
C ALA A 52 1.85 -7.49 -27.07
N GLU A 53 2.77 -7.10 -26.21
CA GLU A 53 3.27 -7.90 -25.11
C GLU A 53 2.92 -7.24 -23.78
N LEU A 54 2.45 -8.03 -22.82
CA LEU A 54 2.11 -7.60 -21.47
C LEU A 54 2.70 -8.58 -20.46
N ASN A 55 3.55 -8.12 -19.55
CA ASN A 55 4.01 -8.93 -18.43
C ASN A 55 3.02 -8.81 -17.26
N LEU A 56 2.28 -9.88 -16.97
CA LEU A 56 1.44 -9.95 -15.79
C LEU A 56 2.29 -10.38 -14.59
N THR A 57 2.40 -9.50 -13.61
CA THR A 57 3.06 -9.78 -12.33
C THR A 57 2.01 -9.73 -11.22
N THR A 58 1.92 -10.78 -10.41
CA THR A 58 1.24 -10.71 -9.11
C THR A 58 2.27 -10.24 -8.09
N GLU A 59 2.65 -8.97 -8.16
CA GLU A 59 3.17 -8.36 -6.95
C GLU A 59 2.05 -8.48 -5.92
N GLY A 60 2.32 -9.14 -4.78
CA GLY A 60 1.32 -9.40 -3.76
C GLY A 60 0.81 -8.09 -3.19
N CYS A 61 -0.25 -7.55 -3.80
CA CYS A 61 -0.87 -6.31 -3.37
C CYS A 61 -1.92 -6.62 -2.30
N GLU A 62 -1.80 -5.92 -1.17
CA GLU A 62 -2.74 -5.98 -0.06
C GLU A 62 -3.65 -4.76 -0.12
N GLU A 63 -4.96 -4.98 -0.14
CA GLU A 63 -5.94 -3.91 0.06
C GLU A 63 -5.88 -3.43 1.51
N ILE A 64 -5.79 -2.11 1.69
CA ILE A 64 -5.72 -1.49 3.00
C ILE A 64 -6.65 -0.29 3.12
N GLU A 65 -6.98 0.01 4.37
CA GLU A 65 -7.64 1.22 4.79
C GLU A 65 -6.71 1.98 5.75
N PHE A 66 -6.42 3.23 5.41
CA PHE A 66 -5.51 4.09 6.14
C PHE A 66 -6.27 5.29 6.73
N SER A 67 -6.00 5.58 8.00
CA SER A 67 -6.50 6.78 8.67
C SER A 67 -5.34 7.48 9.37
N GLN A 68 -5.13 8.76 9.03
CA GLN A 68 -4.10 9.57 9.67
C GLN A 68 -4.55 10.06 11.04
N LEU A 69 -3.69 9.97 12.06
CA LEU A 69 -3.94 10.65 13.34
C LEU A 69 -3.66 12.17 13.18
N ILE A 70 -4.67 12.98 13.47
CA ILE A 70 -4.65 14.44 13.35
C ILE A 70 -4.81 15.03 14.76
N PHE A 71 -3.93 15.96 15.12
CA PHE A 71 -4.07 16.78 16.32
C PHE A 71 -4.72 18.10 15.95
N LYS A 72 -5.59 18.60 16.84
CA LYS A 72 -6.09 19.97 16.73
C LYS A 72 -5.09 20.95 17.35
N GLU A 73 -5.51 22.20 17.52
CA GLU A 73 -4.69 23.29 18.07
C GLU A 73 -4.00 22.91 19.38
N ASP A 74 -4.72 22.22 20.28
CA ASP A 74 -4.15 21.61 21.47
C ASP A 74 -3.87 20.11 21.25
N PHE A 75 -2.62 19.80 20.91
CA PHE A 75 -2.20 18.43 20.65
C PHE A 75 -2.16 17.53 21.90
N LEU A 76 -2.24 18.09 23.11
CA LEU A 76 -2.24 17.29 24.34
C LEU A 76 -3.61 16.72 24.66
N HIS A 77 -4.67 17.42 24.24
CA HIS A 77 -6.02 17.13 24.69
C HIS A 77 -6.99 16.75 23.55
N ASP A 78 -6.71 17.13 22.30
CA ASP A 78 -7.63 16.88 21.20
C ASP A 78 -6.92 16.27 19.97
N SER A 79 -7.26 15.02 19.69
CA SER A 79 -6.79 14.29 18.51
C SER A 79 -7.89 13.35 18.01
N TYR A 80 -7.88 13.11 16.70
CA TYR A 80 -8.82 12.20 16.05
C TYR A 80 -8.19 11.57 14.81
N PHE A 81 -8.71 10.42 14.40
CA PHE A 81 -8.34 9.82 13.12
C PHE A 81 -9.15 10.48 12.00
N GLY A 82 -8.46 10.91 10.95
CA GLY A 82 -9.04 11.56 9.79
C GLY A 82 -9.86 10.60 8.91
N ALA A 83 -10.13 11.04 7.68
CA ALA A 83 -10.85 10.22 6.71
C ALA A 83 -10.13 8.90 6.43
N HIS A 84 -10.92 7.87 6.19
CA HIS A 84 -10.43 6.56 5.81
C HIS A 84 -10.11 6.57 4.31
N LEU A 85 -8.84 6.40 3.98
CA LEU A 85 -8.36 6.33 2.61
C LEU A 85 -8.11 4.87 2.25
N ARG A 86 -8.71 4.41 1.16
CA ARG A 86 -8.48 3.07 0.63
C ARG A 86 -7.34 3.07 -0.38
N GLY A 87 -6.64 1.96 -0.46
CA GLY A 87 -5.59 1.78 -1.44
C GLY A 87 -4.94 0.41 -1.33
N GLN A 88 -3.93 0.21 -2.15
CA GLN A 88 -3.16 -1.02 -2.23
C GLN A 88 -1.71 -0.75 -1.87
N ILE A 89 -1.12 -1.65 -1.10
CA ILE A 89 0.32 -1.67 -0.84
C ILE A 89 0.89 -3.02 -1.27
N ALA A 90 2.16 -3.05 -1.64
CA ALA A 90 2.93 -4.27 -1.78
C ALA A 90 3.95 -4.32 -0.63
N THR A 91 4.02 -5.44 0.09
CA THR A 91 4.91 -5.62 1.25
C THR A 91 5.93 -6.72 0.96
N GLU A 92 7.22 -6.45 1.25
CA GLU A 92 8.28 -7.47 1.16
C GLU A 92 8.02 -8.60 2.17
N GLU A 93 8.22 -9.86 1.75
CA GLU A 93 8.03 -11.03 2.64
C GLU A 93 8.99 -11.03 3.84
N LEU A 94 10.21 -10.56 3.63
CA LEU A 94 11.25 -10.51 4.66
C LEU A 94 11.15 -9.19 5.44
N HIS A 95 11.04 -9.28 6.76
CA HIS A 95 11.20 -8.11 7.61
C HIS A 95 12.67 -7.66 7.62
N PHE A 96 12.90 -6.35 7.65
CA PHE A 96 14.25 -5.78 7.68
C PHE A 96 14.67 -5.29 9.08
N GLY A 97 13.78 -5.37 10.06
CA GLY A 97 14.08 -5.05 11.44
C GLY A 97 13.06 -5.67 12.40
N GLU A 98 13.55 -6.20 13.51
CA GLU A 98 12.71 -6.72 14.59
C GLU A 98 13.13 -6.08 15.90
N GLY A 99 12.16 -5.53 16.62
CA GLY A 99 12.33 -5.07 17.98
C GLY A 99 11.55 -5.97 18.94
N VAL A 100 11.67 -5.69 20.24
CA VAL A 100 11.02 -6.46 21.31
C VAL A 100 9.50 -6.63 21.08
N HIS A 101 8.85 -5.63 20.49
CA HIS A 101 7.39 -5.56 20.38
C HIS A 101 6.85 -5.60 18.95
N ARG A 102 7.71 -5.53 17.92
CA ARG A 102 7.26 -5.34 16.54
C ARG A 102 8.28 -5.78 15.49
N LYS A 103 7.76 -6.19 14.34
CA LYS A 103 8.50 -6.40 13.09
C LYS A 103 8.25 -5.26 12.13
N ALA A 104 9.27 -4.89 11.37
CA ALA A 104 9.23 -3.84 10.36
C ALA A 104 9.44 -4.44 8.97
N PHE A 105 8.50 -4.17 8.08
CA PHE A 105 8.50 -4.61 6.68
C PHE A 105 8.61 -3.40 5.78
N ARG A 106 9.35 -3.54 4.68
CA ARG A 106 9.32 -2.54 3.62
C ARG A 106 8.05 -2.75 2.82
N SER A 107 7.32 -1.66 2.61
CA SER A 107 6.11 -1.66 1.80
C SER A 107 6.17 -0.53 0.79
N LYS A 108 5.41 -0.63 -0.29
CA LYS A 108 5.29 0.41 -1.30
C LYS A 108 3.83 0.63 -1.62
N VAL A 109 3.42 1.90 -1.72
CA VAL A 109 2.07 2.24 -2.16
C VAL A 109 1.96 1.93 -3.64
N MET A 110 0.97 1.12 -4.01
CA MET A 110 0.72 0.73 -5.40
C MET A 110 -0.36 1.61 -6.00
N GLN A 111 -1.45 1.83 -5.27
CA GLN A 111 -2.58 2.66 -5.70
C GLN A 111 -3.34 3.24 -4.50
N GLY A 112 -4.07 4.35 -4.70
CA GLY A 112 -4.92 4.94 -3.68
C GLY A 112 -4.14 5.73 -2.63
N LEU A 113 -4.74 5.90 -1.43
CA LEU A 113 -4.16 6.62 -0.28
C LEU A 113 -3.83 8.11 -0.50
N MET A 114 -4.20 8.65 -1.65
CA MET A 114 -4.08 10.07 -1.95
C MET A 114 -5.05 10.89 -1.07
N PRO A 115 -4.66 12.13 -0.70
CA PRO A 115 -3.45 12.85 -1.12
C PRO A 115 -2.23 12.56 -0.25
N VAL A 116 -2.35 11.71 0.78
CA VAL A 116 -1.30 11.53 1.80
C VAL A 116 -0.08 10.81 1.22
N PHE A 117 -0.32 9.77 0.42
CA PHE A 117 0.74 9.04 -0.26
C PHE A 117 0.49 9.01 -1.77
N GLN A 118 1.58 9.13 -2.53
CA GLN A 118 1.56 8.99 -3.99
C GLN A 118 1.80 7.51 -4.37
N PRO A 119 1.28 7.05 -5.51
CA PRO A 119 1.68 5.77 -6.07
C PRO A 119 3.21 5.68 -6.19
N GLY A 120 3.76 4.56 -5.77
CA GLY A 120 5.19 4.29 -5.71
C GLY A 120 5.89 4.76 -4.43
N HIS A 121 5.20 5.43 -3.50
CA HIS A 121 5.80 5.90 -2.25
C HIS A 121 6.29 4.73 -1.38
N ALA A 122 7.56 4.78 -0.97
CA ALA A 122 8.14 3.77 -0.07
C ALA A 122 7.70 4.02 1.38
N CYS A 123 7.26 2.96 2.03
CA CYS A 123 6.69 2.95 3.38
C CYS A 123 7.36 1.87 4.23
N VAL A 124 7.17 1.97 5.55
CA VAL A 124 7.54 0.92 6.50
C VAL A 124 6.28 0.49 7.25
N LEU A 125 5.85 -0.75 7.04
CA LEU A 125 4.76 -1.35 7.80
C LEU A 125 5.33 -1.94 9.09
N LYS A 126 4.76 -1.55 10.23
CA LYS A 126 5.13 -2.08 11.55
C LYS A 126 4.00 -2.95 12.08
N VAL A 127 4.30 -4.21 12.32
CA VAL A 127 3.34 -5.19 12.82
C VAL A 127 3.77 -5.60 14.23
N HIS A 128 2.85 -5.51 15.18
CA HIS A 128 3.10 -5.99 16.54
C HIS A 128 3.32 -7.51 16.56
N ASN A 129 4.28 -7.95 17.36
CA ASN A 129 4.42 -9.38 17.64
C ASN A 129 3.15 -9.90 18.32
N ALA A 130 2.67 -11.08 17.92
CA ALA A 130 1.37 -11.60 18.31
C ALA A 130 1.11 -11.50 19.82
N VAL A 131 0.11 -10.71 20.21
CA VAL A 131 -0.30 -10.54 21.62
C VAL A 131 -1.22 -11.71 22.02
N ALA A 132 -0.72 -12.94 21.90
CA ALA A 132 -1.52 -14.15 22.13
C ALA A 132 -1.85 -14.42 23.61
N TYR A 133 -1.25 -13.67 24.55
CA TYR A 133 -1.42 -13.93 25.97
C TYR A 133 -2.78 -13.40 26.48
N GLY A 134 -3.71 -14.33 26.71
CA GLY A 134 -4.99 -14.12 27.41
C GLY A 134 -6.21 -13.85 26.53
N THR A 135 -6.08 -13.79 25.21
CA THR A 135 -7.21 -13.59 24.28
C THR A 135 -7.83 -14.92 23.85
N ARG A 136 -9.16 -15.01 23.89
CA ARG A 136 -9.90 -16.25 23.61
C ARG A 136 -10.38 -16.37 22.16
N ASN A 137 -10.37 -15.27 21.40
CA ASN A 137 -10.82 -15.23 20.01
C ASN A 137 -10.02 -14.21 19.15
N ASN A 138 -10.19 -14.30 17.82
CA ASN A 138 -9.50 -13.43 16.85
C ASN A 138 -9.95 -11.97 16.91
N ASP A 139 -11.22 -11.69 17.24
CA ASP A 139 -11.75 -10.32 17.28
C ASP A 139 -11.14 -9.50 18.43
N GLU A 140 -10.98 -10.12 19.60
CA GLU A 140 -10.28 -9.53 20.75
C GLU A 140 -8.83 -9.20 20.41
N LEU A 141 -8.15 -10.08 19.66
CA LEU A 141 -6.78 -9.84 19.18
C LEU A 141 -6.71 -8.65 18.23
N ILE A 142 -7.62 -8.57 17.25
CA ILE A 142 -7.69 -7.47 16.29
C ILE A 142 -7.92 -6.15 17.03
N GLN A 143 -8.91 -6.09 17.93
CA GLN A 143 -9.19 -4.88 18.70
C GLN A 143 -8.02 -4.47 19.60
N ARG A 144 -7.35 -5.43 20.23
CA ARG A 144 -6.19 -5.15 21.09
C ARG A 144 -5.02 -4.62 20.28
N ASN A 145 -4.72 -5.22 19.14
CA ASN A 145 -3.68 -4.76 18.23
C ASN A 145 -3.98 -3.36 17.70
N TYR A 146 -5.24 -3.09 17.35
CA TYR A 146 -5.68 -1.75 16.93
C TYR A 146 -5.45 -0.71 18.02
N LYS A 147 -5.84 -1.00 19.27
CA LYS A 147 -5.63 -0.08 20.41
C LYS A 147 -4.15 0.20 20.65
N LEU A 148 -3.30 -0.83 20.60
CA LEU A 148 -1.85 -0.67 20.76
C LEU A 148 -1.25 0.19 19.65
N ALA A 149 -1.58 -0.09 18.39
CA ALA A 149 -1.12 0.70 17.25
C ALA A 149 -1.56 2.17 17.34
N ALA A 150 -2.82 2.42 17.74
CA ALA A 150 -3.34 3.77 17.93
C ALA A 150 -2.59 4.53 19.05
N GLN A 151 -2.30 3.85 20.17
CA GLN A 151 -1.50 4.42 21.26
C GLN A 151 -0.07 4.73 20.84
N GLU A 152 0.59 3.83 20.10
CA GLU A 152 1.93 4.10 19.55
C GLU A 152 1.93 5.31 18.60
N CYS A 153 0.95 5.37 17.71
CA CYS A 153 0.77 6.50 16.80
C CYS A 153 0.57 7.83 17.56
N TYR A 154 -0.19 7.81 18.66
CA TYR A 154 -0.37 8.98 19.52
C TYR A 154 0.97 9.41 20.13
N VAL A 155 1.67 8.50 20.83
CA VAL A 155 2.96 8.81 21.48
C VAL A 155 3.99 9.34 20.49
N GLN A 156 4.15 8.68 19.34
CA GLN A 156 5.12 9.10 18.32
C GLN A 156 4.79 10.48 17.74
N ASN A 157 3.52 10.77 17.49
CA ASN A 157 3.15 12.07 16.97
C ASN A 157 3.21 13.18 18.03
N THR A 158 2.88 12.90 19.29
CA THR A 158 3.07 13.84 20.40
C THR A 158 4.55 14.19 20.55
N ALA A 159 5.44 13.20 20.51
CA ALA A 159 6.88 13.43 20.50
C ALA A 159 7.32 14.29 19.31
N ARG A 160 6.74 14.07 18.12
CA ARG A 160 6.98 14.89 16.94
C ARG A 160 6.51 16.34 17.12
N CYS A 161 5.37 16.59 17.79
CA CYS A 161 4.91 17.94 18.11
C CYS A 161 5.88 18.65 19.07
N TYR A 162 6.31 17.97 20.14
CA TYR A 162 7.32 18.51 21.06
C TYR A 162 8.64 18.83 20.35
N ALA A 163 9.11 17.94 19.48
CA ALA A 163 10.34 18.17 18.71
C ALA A 163 10.24 19.40 17.80
N LYS A 164 9.07 19.67 17.21
CA LYS A 164 8.84 20.87 16.40
C LYS A 164 8.87 22.15 17.24
N ILE A 165 8.23 22.13 18.41
CA ILE A 165 8.25 23.27 19.34
C ILE A 165 9.69 23.54 19.77
N TYR A 166 10.40 22.51 20.24
CA TYR A 166 11.80 22.61 20.61
C TYR A 166 12.66 23.19 19.48
N ALA A 167 12.50 22.67 18.25
CA ALA A 167 13.25 23.17 17.11
C ALA A 167 12.96 24.65 16.82
N ALA A 168 11.69 25.09 16.92
CA ALA A 168 11.33 26.49 16.71
C ALA A 168 11.91 27.42 17.79
N GLU A 169 11.91 26.99 19.05
CA GLU A 169 12.48 27.75 20.18
C GLU A 169 14.03 27.76 20.17
N ALA A 170 14.65 26.70 19.67
CA ALA A 170 16.11 26.56 19.68
C ALA A 170 16.78 27.15 18.43
N GLN A 171 16.10 27.18 17.27
CA GLN A 171 16.63 27.73 16.01
C GLN A 171 17.14 29.19 16.08
N PRO A 172 16.58 30.12 16.89
CA PRO A 172 17.15 31.46 17.04
C PRO A 172 18.32 31.55 18.03
N LEU A 173 18.66 30.48 18.76
CA LEU A 173 19.76 30.50 19.73
C LEU A 173 21.12 30.40 19.04
N GLU A 174 22.08 31.20 19.51
CA GLU A 174 23.46 31.17 19.02
C GLU A 174 24.13 29.82 19.34
N GLY A 175 24.83 29.23 18.36
CA GLY A 175 25.46 27.91 18.48
C GLY A 175 24.55 26.69 18.31
N PHE A 176 23.23 26.88 18.06
CA PHE A 176 22.33 25.75 17.84
C PHE A 176 22.60 25.05 16.49
N GLY A 177 22.91 23.75 16.54
CA GLY A 177 23.23 22.93 15.37
C GLY A 177 24.69 22.93 14.97
N GLU A 178 25.55 23.67 15.68
CA GLU A 178 27.01 23.56 15.52
C GLU A 178 27.49 22.21 16.08
N VAL A 179 28.29 21.50 15.31
CA VAL A 179 28.95 20.27 15.76
C VAL A 179 30.20 20.69 16.54
N PRO A 180 30.36 20.28 17.81
CA PRO A 180 31.59 20.57 18.56
C PRO A 180 32.82 19.99 17.84
N GLU A 181 33.91 20.75 17.79
CA GLU A 181 35.22 20.31 17.26
C GLU A 181 35.82 19.13 18.04
#